data_AF-A0A6P0UM15-F1
#
_entry.id   AF-A0A6P0UM15-F1
#
_cell.length_a   1.000
_cell.length_b   1.000
_cell.length_c   1.000
_cell.angle_alpha   90.00
_cell.angle_beta   90.00
_cell.angle_gamma   90.00
#
_symmetry.space_group_name_H-M   'P 1'
#
loop_
_entity.id
_entity.type
_entity.pdbx_description
1 polymer ?
#
loop_
_entity_poly.entity_id
_entity_poly.type
_entity_poly.pdbx_seq_one_letter_code
_entity_poly.pdbx_strand_id
1 'polypeptide(L)'
;MGLFDEIKKKLRNEFIDIVEWLDDTNDTIVHRFERYQNEIKNEAKLIVREGQVAVFINEGQLADVFKPGTYTLNTQNLPILATLKGWKYGFNSPFKAEVYFVNTRLFTDEKWGTKNPITLSDERFGLVEIRAFGTYSFRISDAGKFITDVVGTDANFTNYEVNEHLKSLIATRFTDTVGEANIPIELYAANTTELSETCQDVMQPEFGRVGIELERFYIENVSMPEELKKEIFEYSRLDKLDMGKLAQFKAAKAMEAAAKNEGGTAGAGMGMGMGFVLAQQMGNMMNPMAGQQTQAQAPQNNAGTPPALPVQTQYYYAVNGQQAGPVTIDVLKDLFAKRAINKDSLVWKQGMDNWAALKDVDELKFFLGGSTPPPLPNA
;
A
#
# COMPACT_ATOMS: atom_id res chain seq x y z
N MET A 1 -46.75 -32.54 46.00
CA MET A 1 -45.69 -32.56 44.98
C MET A 1 -44.75 -33.70 45.34
N GLY A 2 -44.74 -34.74 44.51
CA GLY A 2 -44.31 -36.07 44.92
C GLY A 2 -42.79 -36.21 44.98
N LEU A 3 -42.33 -37.13 45.84
CA LEU A 3 -40.95 -37.61 45.95
C LEU A 3 -40.30 -37.88 44.57
N PHE A 4 -41.11 -38.27 43.58
CA PHE A 4 -40.72 -38.48 42.18
C PHE A 4 -40.29 -37.20 41.44
N ASP A 5 -40.92 -36.05 41.69
CA ASP A 5 -40.50 -34.76 41.11
C ASP A 5 -39.18 -34.31 41.75
N GLU A 6 -38.98 -34.59 43.03
CA GLU A 6 -37.75 -34.27 43.75
C GLU A 6 -36.59 -35.17 43.31
N ILE A 7 -36.84 -36.46 43.08
CA ILE A 7 -35.89 -37.42 42.50
C ILE A 7 -35.57 -37.06 41.04
N LYS A 8 -36.56 -36.67 40.22
CA LYS A 8 -36.34 -36.25 38.83
C LYS A 8 -35.59 -34.92 38.73
N LYS A 9 -35.78 -34.02 39.70
CA LYS A 9 -35.05 -32.74 39.83
C LYS A 9 -33.62 -32.97 40.33
N LYS A 10 -33.39 -33.91 41.26
CA LYS A 10 -32.06 -34.37 41.68
C LYS A 10 -31.31 -35.09 40.54
N LEU A 11 -31.96 -36.02 39.84
CA LEU A 11 -31.37 -36.75 38.71
C LEU A 11 -31.05 -35.81 37.52
N ARG A 12 -31.86 -34.79 37.26
CA ARG A 12 -31.52 -33.73 36.26
C ARG A 12 -30.31 -32.88 36.68
N ASN A 13 -30.09 -32.69 37.97
CA ASN A 13 -28.92 -31.99 38.50
C ASN A 13 -27.67 -32.89 38.63
N GLU A 14 -27.83 -34.22 38.56
CA GLU A 14 -26.73 -35.21 38.65
C GLU A 14 -26.11 -35.60 37.30
N PHE A 15 -26.60 -35.09 36.17
CA PHE A 15 -25.86 -35.27 34.92
C PHE A 15 -24.52 -34.55 35.02
N ILE A 16 -23.45 -35.34 34.92
CA ILE A 16 -22.07 -34.88 34.65
C ILE A 16 -22.15 -33.93 33.46
N ASP A 17 -21.69 -32.69 33.65
CA ASP A 17 -21.68 -31.75 32.53
C ASP A 17 -20.59 -32.16 31.56
N ILE A 18 -20.97 -32.33 30.31
CA ILE A 18 -20.03 -32.48 29.20
C ILE A 18 -19.79 -31.07 28.67
N VAL A 19 -18.61 -30.55 28.95
CA VAL A 19 -18.11 -29.27 28.44
C VAL A 19 -17.35 -29.59 27.16
N GLU A 20 -17.98 -29.30 26.03
CA GLU A 20 -17.39 -29.47 24.70
C GLU A 20 -17.89 -28.39 23.77
N TRP A 21 -17.12 -28.15 22.72
CA TRP A 21 -17.53 -27.30 21.61
C TRP A 21 -17.12 -27.96 20.29
N LEU A 22 -17.97 -27.76 19.29
CA LEU A 22 -17.73 -28.12 17.90
C LEU A 22 -17.80 -26.83 17.11
N ASP A 23 -16.67 -26.43 16.54
CA ASP A 23 -16.64 -25.29 15.63
C ASP A 23 -17.26 -25.72 14.29
N ASP A 24 -18.35 -25.08 13.92
CA ASP A 24 -18.99 -25.22 12.61
C ASP A 24 -18.66 -24.05 11.66
N THR A 25 -17.79 -23.12 12.09
CA THR A 25 -17.38 -21.95 11.31
C THR A 25 -15.92 -22.03 10.86
N ASN A 26 -15.53 -21.10 9.97
CA ASN A 26 -14.16 -21.00 9.46
C ASN A 26 -13.40 -19.79 10.01
N ASP A 27 -14.06 -18.94 10.79
CA ASP A 27 -13.61 -17.61 11.23
C ASP A 27 -13.53 -17.46 12.76
N THR A 28 -14.21 -18.32 13.53
CA THR A 28 -14.15 -18.27 14.99
C THR A 28 -12.76 -18.69 15.48
N ILE A 29 -12.12 -17.84 16.28
CA ILE A 29 -10.86 -18.17 16.96
C ILE A 29 -11.16 -18.67 18.36
N VAL A 30 -12.06 -17.99 19.09
CA VAL A 30 -12.39 -18.33 20.47
C VAL A 30 -13.89 -18.40 20.67
N HIS A 31 -14.33 -19.45 21.36
CA HIS A 31 -15.69 -19.60 21.84
C HIS A 31 -15.71 -19.90 23.34
N ARG A 32 -16.42 -19.08 24.12
CA ARG A 32 -16.66 -19.36 25.54
C ARG A 32 -17.87 -20.26 25.69
N PHE A 33 -17.68 -21.39 26.36
CA PHE A 33 -18.76 -22.30 26.71
C PHE A 33 -19.77 -21.60 27.62
N GLU A 34 -21.01 -21.47 27.14
CA GLU A 34 -22.06 -20.79 27.87
C GLU A 34 -22.74 -21.71 28.90
N ARG A 35 -22.92 -21.19 30.11
CA ARG A 35 -23.71 -21.85 31.13
C ARG A 35 -24.41 -20.86 32.04
N TYR A 36 -25.55 -21.26 32.59
CA TYR A 36 -26.24 -20.49 33.62
C TYR A 36 -25.29 -20.15 34.78
N GLN A 37 -25.07 -18.85 35.00
CA GLN A 37 -24.19 -18.29 36.04
C GLN A 37 -22.70 -18.66 35.95
N ASN A 38 -22.22 -19.22 34.84
CA ASN A 38 -20.85 -19.71 34.66
C ASN A 38 -20.44 -20.71 35.78
N GLU A 39 -21.40 -21.47 36.30
CA GLU A 39 -21.14 -22.45 37.33
C GLU A 39 -20.81 -23.80 36.70
N ILE A 40 -19.60 -24.32 36.86
CA ILE A 40 -19.23 -25.66 36.40
C ILE A 40 -19.37 -26.64 37.57
N LYS A 41 -20.07 -27.77 37.36
CA LYS A 41 -20.23 -28.78 38.40
C LYS A 41 -18.89 -29.49 38.63
N ASN A 42 -18.65 -29.90 39.86
CA ASN A 42 -17.52 -30.77 40.15
C ASN A 42 -17.65 -32.09 39.36
N GLU A 43 -16.53 -32.63 38.91
CA GLU A 43 -16.44 -33.84 38.07
C GLU A 43 -17.01 -33.71 36.65
N ALA A 44 -17.27 -32.49 36.18
CA ALA A 44 -17.60 -32.23 34.77
C ALA A 44 -16.52 -32.81 33.84
N LYS A 45 -16.93 -33.31 32.67
CA LYS A 45 -16.05 -33.82 31.63
C LYS A 45 -15.75 -32.72 30.64
N LEU A 46 -14.48 -32.32 30.52
CA LEU A 46 -14.01 -31.44 29.47
C LEU A 46 -13.51 -32.28 28.31
N ILE A 47 -14.09 -32.11 27.13
CA ILE A 47 -13.62 -32.76 25.90
C ILE A 47 -13.02 -31.68 25.01
N VAL A 48 -11.70 -31.75 24.83
CA VAL A 48 -10.95 -30.87 23.93
C VAL A 48 -10.63 -31.65 22.67
N ARG A 49 -11.00 -31.10 21.51
CA ARG A 49 -10.82 -31.78 20.22
C ARG A 49 -9.46 -31.46 19.63
N GLU A 50 -9.03 -32.28 18.67
CA GLU A 50 -7.87 -31.98 17.85
C GLU A 50 -8.04 -30.64 17.13
N GLY A 51 -6.96 -29.88 17.00
CA GLY A 51 -7.01 -28.51 16.46
C GLY A 51 -7.60 -27.48 17.41
N GLN A 52 -7.87 -27.84 18.67
CA GLN A 52 -8.37 -26.94 19.70
C GLN A 52 -7.57 -27.08 21.00
N VAL A 53 -7.60 -26.02 21.80
CA VAL A 53 -7.19 -26.04 23.21
C VAL A 53 -8.28 -25.40 24.05
N ALA A 54 -8.42 -25.82 25.30
CA ALA A 54 -9.38 -25.24 26.22
C ALA A 54 -8.66 -24.46 27.32
N VAL A 55 -8.90 -23.16 27.39
CA VAL A 55 -8.39 -22.26 28.42
C VAL A 55 -9.42 -22.16 29.53
N PHE A 56 -9.00 -22.49 30.75
CA PHE A 56 -9.85 -22.53 31.93
C PHE A 56 -9.56 -21.33 32.82
N ILE A 57 -10.55 -20.46 32.98
CA ILE A 57 -10.50 -19.28 33.85
C ILE A 57 -11.33 -19.57 35.09
N ASN A 58 -10.75 -19.41 36.28
CA ASN A 58 -11.47 -19.56 37.55
C ASN A 58 -11.51 -18.24 38.29
N GLU A 59 -12.71 -17.77 38.64
CA GLU A 59 -12.92 -16.52 39.39
C GLU A 59 -12.14 -15.32 38.80
N GLY A 60 -12.03 -15.27 37.46
CA GLY A 60 -11.33 -14.21 36.73
C GLY A 60 -9.82 -14.38 36.58
N GLN A 61 -9.24 -15.53 36.99
CA GLN A 61 -7.81 -15.82 36.82
C GLN A 61 -7.59 -17.01 35.90
N LEU A 62 -6.57 -16.92 35.03
CA LEU A 62 -6.10 -18.03 34.22
C LEU A 62 -5.63 -19.16 35.14
N ALA A 63 -6.32 -20.30 35.10
CA ALA A 63 -6.07 -21.42 35.99
C ALA A 63 -5.33 -22.58 35.28
N ASP A 64 -5.69 -22.91 34.04
CA ASP A 64 -4.98 -23.92 33.24
C ASP A 64 -5.32 -23.84 31.73
N VAL A 65 -4.51 -24.54 30.92
CA VAL A 65 -4.70 -24.68 29.46
C VAL A 65 -4.63 -26.16 29.08
N PHE A 66 -5.76 -26.71 28.67
CA PHE A 66 -5.93 -28.12 28.30
C PHE A 66 -5.71 -28.36 26.80
N LYS A 67 -4.81 -29.29 26.47
CA LYS A 67 -4.56 -29.78 25.10
C LYS A 67 -5.64 -30.78 24.65
N PRO A 68 -5.69 -31.19 23.36
CA PRO A 68 -6.63 -32.21 22.90
C PRO A 68 -6.68 -33.45 23.79
N GLY A 69 -7.88 -33.89 24.14
CA GLY A 69 -8.11 -35.00 25.07
C GLY A 69 -9.36 -34.83 25.94
N THR A 70 -9.62 -35.85 26.77
CA THR A 70 -10.76 -35.85 27.71
C THR A 70 -10.25 -35.71 29.13
N TYR A 71 -10.73 -34.70 29.84
CA TYR A 71 -10.34 -34.38 31.21
C TYR A 71 -11.55 -34.43 32.14
N THR A 72 -11.29 -34.75 33.40
CA THR A 72 -12.29 -34.60 34.46
C THR A 72 -11.93 -33.36 35.25
N LEU A 73 -12.78 -32.34 35.16
CA LEU A 73 -12.62 -31.08 35.87
C LEU A 73 -12.92 -31.31 37.34
N ASN A 74 -11.85 -31.41 38.13
CA ASN A 74 -11.92 -31.49 39.58
C ASN A 74 -11.06 -30.38 40.17
N THR A 75 -11.60 -29.70 41.18
CA THR A 75 -10.95 -28.62 41.91
C THR A 75 -9.64 -29.06 42.61
N GLN A 76 -9.33 -30.36 42.65
CA GLN A 76 -8.09 -30.93 43.21
C GLN A 76 -6.95 -31.08 42.17
N ASN A 77 -7.24 -31.13 40.87
CA ASN A 77 -6.26 -31.41 39.81
C ASN A 77 -5.73 -30.15 39.11
N LEU A 78 -6.14 -28.96 39.55
CA LEU A 78 -5.75 -27.66 39.00
C LEU A 78 -4.81 -26.95 39.99
N PRO A 79 -3.52 -26.73 39.67
CA PRO A 79 -2.50 -26.26 40.61
C PRO A 79 -2.80 -24.90 41.26
N ILE A 80 -3.41 -23.98 40.51
CA ILE A 80 -3.73 -22.62 41.01
C ILE A 80 -4.97 -22.64 41.93
N LEU A 81 -5.90 -23.59 41.73
CA LEU A 81 -7.04 -23.79 42.65
C LEU A 81 -6.60 -24.31 44.01
N ALA A 82 -5.49 -25.05 44.11
CA ALA A 82 -4.94 -25.50 45.38
C ALA A 82 -4.34 -24.34 46.21
N THR A 83 -3.90 -23.27 45.53
CA THR A 83 -3.19 -22.14 46.19
C THR A 83 -4.16 -21.06 46.69
N LEU A 84 -5.35 -20.91 46.08
CA LEU A 84 -6.42 -19.99 46.52
C LEU A 84 -7.30 -20.57 47.65
N LYS A 85 -7.12 -21.85 48.02
CA LYS A 85 -8.02 -22.68 48.85
C LYS A 85 -7.82 -22.60 50.37
N GLY A 86 -7.75 -21.39 50.90
CA GLY A 86 -7.78 -21.16 52.36
C GLY A 86 -9.18 -21.18 53.00
N TRP A 87 -10.19 -21.86 52.44
CA TRP A 87 -11.59 -21.71 52.92
C TRP A 87 -12.27 -23.02 53.39
N LYS A 88 -12.99 -22.86 54.50
CA LYS A 88 -13.20 -23.82 55.58
C LYS A 88 -14.50 -24.66 55.44
N TYR A 89 -15.08 -24.77 54.25
CA TYR A 89 -16.41 -25.36 54.06
C TYR A 89 -16.45 -26.34 52.88
N GLY A 90 -17.07 -27.51 53.11
CA GLY A 90 -17.00 -28.73 52.29
C GLY A 90 -17.28 -28.62 50.79
N PHE A 91 -16.49 -29.38 50.04
CA PHE A 91 -16.25 -29.33 48.59
C PHE A 91 -17.29 -30.06 47.72
N ASN A 92 -18.55 -29.62 47.73
CA ASN A 92 -19.59 -30.12 46.80
C ASN A 92 -20.38 -28.99 46.10
N SER A 93 -19.86 -27.75 46.12
CA SER A 93 -20.56 -26.59 45.55
C SER A 93 -20.00 -26.26 44.15
N PRO A 94 -20.86 -25.90 43.17
CA PRO A 94 -20.41 -25.38 41.89
C PRO A 94 -19.45 -24.19 42.07
N PHE A 95 -18.46 -24.08 41.19
CA PHE A 95 -17.52 -22.96 41.19
C PHE A 95 -17.72 -22.10 39.95
N LYS A 96 -17.49 -20.79 40.09
CA LYS A 96 -17.58 -19.84 38.97
C LYS A 96 -16.33 -19.96 38.10
N ALA A 97 -16.50 -20.57 36.94
CA ALA A 97 -15.42 -20.76 35.98
C ALA A 97 -15.93 -20.63 34.55
N GLU A 98 -15.01 -20.24 33.69
CA GLU A 98 -15.24 -20.04 32.28
C GLU A 98 -14.29 -20.95 31.51
N VAL A 99 -14.82 -21.63 30.50
CA VAL A 99 -14.02 -22.44 29.57
C VAL A 99 -14.08 -21.79 28.21
N TYR A 100 -12.91 -21.39 27.72
CA TYR A 100 -12.74 -20.84 26.40
C TYR A 100 -12.11 -21.91 25.52
N PHE A 101 -12.81 -22.33 24.48
CA PHE A 101 -12.21 -23.14 23.43
C PHE A 101 -11.55 -22.23 22.42
N VAL A 102 -10.27 -22.49 22.14
CA VAL A 102 -9.45 -21.72 21.21
C VAL A 102 -9.02 -22.64 20.08
N ASN A 103 -9.35 -22.24 18.86
CA ASN A 103 -8.90 -22.93 17.66
C ASN A 103 -7.40 -22.67 17.44
N THR A 104 -6.64 -23.75 17.28
CA THR A 104 -5.19 -23.74 17.02
C THR A 104 -4.84 -24.16 15.60
N ARG A 105 -5.87 -24.38 14.76
CA ARG A 105 -5.69 -24.56 13.32
C ARG A 105 -5.11 -23.31 12.67
N LEU A 106 -4.57 -23.48 11.48
CA LEU A 106 -4.06 -22.38 10.68
C LEU A 106 -5.22 -21.53 10.13
N PHE A 107 -5.14 -20.22 10.32
CA PHE A 107 -5.95 -19.23 9.64
C PHE A 107 -5.17 -18.75 8.42
N THR A 108 -5.68 -19.03 7.22
CA THR A 108 -5.01 -18.79 5.94
C THR A 108 -5.65 -17.64 5.18
N ASP A 109 -4.95 -17.16 4.15
CA ASP A 109 -5.45 -16.18 3.19
C ASP A 109 -5.87 -14.84 3.82
N GLU A 110 -5.28 -14.53 4.98
CA GLU A 110 -5.49 -13.26 5.66
C GLU A 110 -4.78 -12.16 4.90
N LYS A 111 -5.49 -11.07 4.61
CA LYS A 111 -4.97 -10.01 3.74
C LYS A 111 -4.33 -8.91 4.55
N TRP A 112 -3.21 -8.41 4.07
CA TRP A 112 -2.58 -7.20 4.60
C TRP A 112 -2.28 -6.21 3.47
N GLY A 113 -2.13 -4.94 3.85
CA GLY A 113 -1.70 -3.91 2.93
C GLY A 113 -1.47 -2.59 3.63
N THR A 114 -0.64 -1.75 3.02
CA THR A 114 -0.34 -0.41 3.52
C THR A 114 -1.55 0.50 3.31
N LYS A 115 -2.13 1.02 4.40
CA LYS A 115 -3.31 1.92 4.32
C LYS A 115 -2.99 3.21 3.56
N ASN A 116 -1.81 3.78 3.81
CA ASN A 116 -1.28 4.96 3.13
C ASN A 116 -0.04 4.58 2.31
N PRO A 117 0.33 5.36 1.27
CA PRO A 117 1.64 5.22 0.65
C PRO A 117 2.76 5.38 1.69
N ILE A 118 3.82 4.61 1.50
CA ILE A 118 5.07 4.74 2.22
C ILE A 118 6.03 5.51 1.33
N THR A 119 6.64 6.56 1.85
CA THR A 119 7.70 7.29 1.15
C THR A 119 9.05 6.63 1.43
N LEU A 120 9.73 6.22 0.37
CA LEU A 120 11.09 5.70 0.41
C LEU A 120 12.04 6.67 -0.31
N SER A 121 13.32 6.60 0.04
CA SER A 121 14.38 7.31 -0.67
C SER A 121 15.06 6.35 -1.63
N ASP A 122 15.15 6.74 -2.90
CA ASP A 122 15.89 6.04 -3.94
C ASP A 122 17.00 6.96 -4.48
N GLU A 123 18.22 6.45 -4.64
CA GLU A 123 19.37 7.27 -5.08
C GLU A 123 19.19 7.85 -6.48
N ARG A 124 18.49 7.14 -7.38
CA ARG A 124 18.29 7.56 -8.77
C ARG A 124 17.10 8.49 -8.93
N PHE A 125 16.06 8.28 -8.12
CA PHE A 125 14.76 8.94 -8.31
C PHE A 125 14.38 9.92 -7.20
N GLY A 126 15.13 9.96 -6.10
CA GLY A 126 14.77 10.74 -4.93
C GLY A 126 13.64 10.07 -4.14
N LEU A 127 12.67 10.87 -3.68
CA LEU A 127 11.57 10.35 -2.89
C LEU A 127 10.54 9.64 -3.77
N VAL A 128 10.25 8.39 -3.45
CA VAL A 128 9.31 7.52 -4.18
C VAL A 128 8.24 7.05 -3.21
N GLU A 129 6.98 7.18 -3.61
CA GLU A 129 5.86 6.61 -2.84
C GLU A 129 5.54 5.20 -3.33
N ILE A 130 5.47 4.25 -2.40
CA ILE A 130 5.10 2.86 -2.67
C ILE A 130 3.89 2.45 -1.85
N ARG A 131 3.16 1.45 -2.35
CA ARG A 131 2.14 0.71 -1.60
C ARG A 131 2.42 -0.77 -1.75
N ALA A 132 2.32 -1.51 -0.65
CA ALA A 132 2.50 -2.95 -0.66
C ALA A 132 1.26 -3.65 -0.14
N PHE A 133 1.00 -4.85 -0.66
CA PHE A 133 -0.03 -5.74 -0.17
C PHE A 133 0.37 -7.20 -0.35
N GLY A 134 -0.33 -8.06 0.36
CA GLY A 134 -0.26 -9.49 0.16
C GLY A 134 -1.08 -10.25 1.18
N THR A 135 -0.60 -11.43 1.52
CA THR A 135 -1.30 -12.37 2.39
C THR A 135 -0.40 -12.86 3.51
N TYR A 136 -1.01 -13.29 4.60
CA TYR A 136 -0.34 -13.93 5.71
C TYR A 136 -1.22 -15.04 6.28
N SER A 137 -0.61 -15.92 7.06
CA SER A 137 -1.30 -16.96 7.78
C SER A 137 -0.76 -17.07 9.19
N PHE A 138 -1.65 -17.30 10.14
CA PHE A 138 -1.28 -17.37 11.55
C PHE A 138 -2.03 -18.50 12.25
N ARG A 139 -1.54 -18.90 13.41
CA ARG A 139 -2.23 -19.81 14.33
C ARG A 139 -2.05 -19.32 15.75
N ILE A 140 -2.93 -19.73 16.65
CA ILE A 140 -2.75 -19.47 18.08
C ILE A 140 -1.78 -20.50 18.65
N SER A 141 -0.64 -20.04 19.15
CA SER A 141 0.42 -20.89 19.73
C SER A 141 0.41 -20.89 21.26
N ASP A 142 -0.01 -19.79 21.88
CA ASP A 142 -0.25 -19.68 23.32
C ASP A 142 -1.65 -19.12 23.60
N ALA A 143 -2.60 -20.02 23.78
CA ALA A 143 -4.00 -19.67 24.02
C ALA A 143 -4.22 -18.99 25.37
N GLY A 144 -3.44 -19.33 26.41
CA GLY A 144 -3.58 -18.68 27.72
C GLY A 144 -3.28 -17.19 27.61
N LYS A 145 -2.15 -16.87 26.98
CA LYS A 145 -1.73 -15.50 26.72
C LYS A 145 -2.66 -14.76 25.76
N PHE A 146 -3.10 -15.42 24.69
CA PHE A 146 -4.03 -14.84 23.74
C PHE A 146 -5.37 -14.45 24.41
N ILE A 147 -5.88 -15.31 25.31
CA ILE A 147 -7.08 -15.00 26.09
C ILE A 147 -6.86 -13.80 27.01
N THR A 148 -5.75 -13.74 27.75
CA THR A 148 -5.53 -12.66 28.72
C THR A 148 -5.23 -11.32 28.07
N ASP A 149 -4.48 -11.31 26.97
CA ASP A 149 -3.91 -10.10 26.39
C ASP A 149 -4.75 -9.54 25.22
N VAL A 150 -5.52 -10.40 24.53
CA VAL A 150 -6.29 -10.02 23.32
C VAL A 150 -7.79 -10.17 23.50
N VAL A 151 -8.27 -11.36 23.89
CA VAL A 151 -9.71 -11.68 23.87
C VAL A 151 -10.45 -11.11 25.09
N GLY A 152 -9.83 -11.18 26.28
CA GLY A 152 -10.47 -10.77 27.52
C GLY A 152 -11.73 -11.59 27.81
N THR A 153 -12.88 -10.91 27.93
CA THR A 153 -14.16 -11.54 28.31
C THR A 153 -15.09 -11.82 27.12
N ASP A 154 -14.63 -11.62 25.89
CA ASP A 154 -15.46 -11.85 24.70
C ASP A 154 -15.83 -13.33 24.59
N ALA A 155 -17.13 -13.61 24.44
CA ALA A 155 -17.64 -14.96 24.35
C ALA A 155 -17.43 -15.59 22.96
N ASN A 156 -17.30 -14.79 21.91
CA ASN A 156 -17.16 -15.28 20.55
C ASN A 156 -16.27 -14.35 19.72
N PHE A 157 -14.97 -14.65 19.73
CA PHE A 157 -13.95 -13.82 19.11
C PHE A 157 -13.54 -14.38 17.74
N THR A 158 -13.59 -13.54 16.72
CA THR A 158 -13.36 -13.94 15.33
C THR A 158 -12.03 -13.42 14.78
N ASN A 159 -11.56 -13.99 13.65
CA ASN A 159 -10.41 -13.47 12.93
C ASN A 159 -10.60 -12.01 12.47
N TYR A 160 -11.83 -11.55 12.23
CA TYR A 160 -12.11 -10.16 11.84
C TYR A 160 -11.67 -9.14 12.88
N GLU A 161 -11.82 -9.47 14.17
CA GLU A 161 -11.51 -8.57 15.28
C GLU A 161 -10.01 -8.38 15.47
N VAL A 162 -9.23 -9.46 15.41
CA VAL A 162 -7.77 -9.40 15.55
C VAL A 162 -7.09 -8.83 14.30
N ASN A 163 -7.69 -9.05 13.12
CA ASN A 163 -7.10 -8.71 11.84
C ASN A 163 -6.73 -7.23 11.70
N GLU A 164 -7.57 -6.30 12.15
CA GLU A 164 -7.26 -4.87 12.00
C GLU A 164 -6.02 -4.46 12.79
N HIS A 165 -5.83 -5.03 13.98
CA HIS A 165 -4.63 -4.81 14.77
C HIS A 165 -3.40 -5.41 14.09
N LEU A 166 -3.48 -6.66 13.64
CA LEU A 166 -2.37 -7.35 12.96
C LEU A 166 -1.96 -6.66 11.66
N LYS A 167 -2.92 -6.22 10.83
CA LYS A 167 -2.63 -5.45 9.61
C LYS A 167 -1.87 -4.17 9.91
N SER A 168 -2.22 -3.47 10.99
CA SER A 168 -1.52 -2.24 11.39
C SER A 168 -0.08 -2.53 11.84
N LEU A 169 0.11 -3.60 12.62
CA LEU A 169 1.44 -4.07 13.03
C LEU A 169 2.29 -4.44 11.81
N ILE A 170 1.72 -5.25 10.91
CA ILE A 170 2.37 -5.68 9.66
C ILE A 170 2.79 -4.47 8.83
N ALA A 171 1.87 -3.53 8.56
CA ALA A 171 2.18 -2.36 7.74
C ALA A 171 3.32 -1.51 8.35
N THR A 172 3.34 -1.39 9.68
CA THR A 172 4.41 -0.68 10.40
C THR A 172 5.75 -1.39 10.26
N ARG A 173 5.80 -2.69 10.58
CA ARG A 173 7.04 -3.48 10.53
C ARG A 173 7.58 -3.67 9.11
N PHE A 174 6.69 -3.84 8.14
CA PHE A 174 7.05 -3.81 6.73
C PHE A 174 7.74 -2.49 6.39
N THR A 175 7.11 -1.34 6.72
CA THR A 175 7.64 0.01 6.46
C THR A 175 9.05 0.20 7.03
N ASP A 176 9.23 -0.16 8.30
CA ASP A 176 10.53 -0.06 8.98
C ASP A 176 11.58 -0.95 8.27
N THR A 177 11.24 -2.21 7.99
CA THR A 177 12.14 -3.18 7.37
C THR A 177 12.57 -2.73 5.97
N VAL A 178 11.63 -2.25 5.15
CA VAL A 178 11.95 -1.79 3.79
C VAL A 178 12.72 -0.47 3.78
N GLY A 179 12.47 0.42 4.75
CA GLY A 179 13.21 1.66 4.91
C GLY A 179 14.67 1.40 5.33
N GLU A 180 14.90 0.46 6.23
CA GLU A 180 16.24 0.06 6.68
C GLU A 180 17.04 -0.68 5.60
N ALA A 181 16.36 -1.51 4.79
CA ALA A 181 17.01 -2.26 3.71
C ALA A 181 17.60 -1.34 2.63
N ASN A 182 17.01 -0.15 2.43
CA ASN A 182 17.45 0.87 1.48
C ASN A 182 17.82 0.30 0.09
N ILE A 183 16.98 -0.61 -0.41
CA ILE A 183 17.20 -1.27 -1.70
C ILE A 183 16.63 -0.42 -2.84
N PRO A 184 17.26 -0.42 -4.03
CA PRO A 184 16.71 0.23 -5.22
C PRO A 184 15.28 -0.21 -5.53
N ILE A 185 14.45 0.73 -5.98
CA ILE A 185 13.01 0.50 -6.14
C ILE A 185 12.69 -0.68 -7.09
N GLU A 186 13.48 -0.87 -8.15
CA GLU A 186 13.34 -1.97 -9.10
C GLU A 186 13.54 -3.36 -8.48
N LEU A 187 14.26 -3.45 -7.36
CA LEU A 187 14.58 -4.72 -6.72
C LEU A 187 13.47 -5.22 -5.79
N TYR A 188 12.54 -4.37 -5.37
CA TYR A 188 11.40 -4.82 -4.54
C TYR A 188 10.55 -5.87 -5.24
N ALA A 189 10.28 -5.68 -6.54
CA ALA A 189 9.50 -6.63 -7.32
C ALA A 189 10.29 -7.92 -7.64
N ALA A 190 11.63 -7.84 -7.65
CA ALA A 190 12.50 -8.97 -7.95
C ALA A 190 12.80 -9.85 -6.73
N ASN A 191 12.76 -9.27 -5.52
CA ASN A 191 13.17 -9.90 -4.27
C ASN A 191 12.01 -10.05 -3.27
N THR A 192 10.77 -10.24 -3.76
CA THR A 192 9.60 -10.35 -2.87
C THR A 192 9.70 -11.54 -1.92
N THR A 193 10.36 -12.63 -2.32
CA THR A 193 10.59 -13.80 -1.47
C THR A 193 11.48 -13.47 -0.29
N GLU A 194 12.67 -12.93 -0.54
CA GLU A 194 13.64 -12.56 0.50
C GLU A 194 13.10 -11.48 1.42
N LEU A 195 12.37 -10.50 0.86
CA LEU A 195 11.68 -9.47 1.65
C LEU A 195 10.59 -10.08 2.54
N SER A 196 9.84 -11.05 2.02
CA SER A 196 8.79 -11.73 2.78
C SER A 196 9.38 -12.51 3.96
N GLU A 197 10.44 -13.27 3.73
CA GLU A 197 11.15 -14.02 4.78
C GLU A 197 11.74 -13.08 5.83
N THR A 198 12.41 -12.01 5.40
CA THR A 198 13.00 -11.02 6.32
C THR A 198 11.92 -10.34 7.18
N CYS A 199 10.82 -9.92 6.56
CA CYS A 199 9.71 -9.31 7.28
C CYS A 199 9.08 -10.31 8.25
N GLN A 200 8.92 -11.58 7.86
CA GLN A 200 8.40 -12.63 8.73
C GLN A 200 9.26 -12.78 9.99
N ASP A 201 10.58 -12.92 9.83
CA ASP A 201 11.51 -13.09 10.94
C ASP A 201 11.46 -11.90 11.93
N VAL A 202 11.37 -10.68 11.41
CA VAL A 202 11.25 -9.45 12.21
C VAL A 202 9.92 -9.38 12.95
N MET A 203 8.83 -9.82 12.33
CA MET A 203 7.48 -9.74 12.91
C MET A 203 7.15 -10.89 13.86
N GLN A 204 7.78 -12.06 13.70
CA GLN A 204 7.56 -13.24 14.53
C GLN A 204 7.50 -12.95 16.05
N PRO A 205 8.48 -12.26 16.66
CA PRO A 205 8.45 -11.97 18.09
C PRO A 205 7.29 -11.06 18.50
N GLU A 206 6.84 -10.15 17.63
CA GLU A 206 5.73 -9.25 17.90
C GLU A 206 4.39 -10.00 17.93
N PHE A 207 4.20 -10.96 17.04
CA PHE A 207 3.04 -11.86 17.08
C PHE A 207 3.07 -12.74 18.33
N GLY A 208 4.26 -13.28 18.68
CA GLY A 208 4.44 -14.08 19.90
C GLY A 208 4.18 -13.30 21.19
N ARG A 209 4.28 -11.96 21.17
CA ARG A 209 3.91 -11.12 22.31
C ARG A 209 2.44 -11.22 22.70
N VAL A 210 1.57 -11.67 21.81
CA VAL A 210 0.13 -11.83 22.06
C VAL A 210 -0.34 -13.28 21.91
N GLY A 211 0.59 -14.25 21.90
CA GLY A 211 0.26 -15.68 21.81
C GLY A 211 -0.09 -16.18 20.41
N ILE A 212 0.28 -15.42 19.39
CA ILE A 212 0.07 -15.76 17.98
C ILE A 212 1.41 -16.18 17.36
N GLU A 213 1.38 -17.21 16.53
CA GLU A 213 2.48 -17.59 15.65
C GLU A 213 2.17 -17.15 14.22
N LEU A 214 3.05 -16.34 13.64
CA LEU A 214 3.00 -15.99 12.23
C LEU A 214 3.63 -17.14 11.43
N GLU A 215 2.81 -17.90 10.73
CA GLU A 215 3.28 -19.10 10.02
C GLU A 215 3.91 -18.74 8.68
N ARG A 216 3.26 -17.83 7.94
CA ARG A 216 3.69 -17.37 6.62
C ARG A 216 3.33 -15.92 6.45
N PHE A 217 4.21 -15.21 5.78
CA PHE A 217 3.98 -13.86 5.31
C PHE A 217 4.40 -13.77 3.85
N TYR A 218 3.56 -13.17 3.00
CA TYR A 218 3.82 -13.01 1.59
C TYR A 218 3.55 -11.57 1.16
N ILE A 219 4.51 -11.00 0.46
CA ILE A 219 4.36 -9.79 -0.34
C ILE A 219 3.95 -10.22 -1.74
N GLU A 220 2.71 -9.93 -2.13
CA GLU A 220 2.22 -10.24 -3.48
C GLU A 220 2.61 -9.14 -4.47
N ASN A 221 2.59 -7.88 -4.03
CA ASN A 221 2.97 -6.77 -4.87
C ASN A 221 3.49 -5.58 -4.08
N VAL A 222 4.50 -4.93 -4.64
CA VAL A 222 4.92 -3.58 -4.28
C VAL A 222 4.67 -2.69 -5.50
N SER A 223 3.68 -1.81 -5.37
CA SER A 223 3.20 -0.92 -6.42
C SER A 223 3.61 0.51 -6.16
N MET A 224 3.74 1.28 -7.23
CA MET A 224 3.98 2.71 -7.21
C MET A 224 2.88 3.41 -8.02
N PRO A 225 2.59 4.70 -7.77
CA PRO A 225 1.67 5.46 -8.61
C PRO A 225 2.05 5.37 -10.09
N GLU A 226 1.06 5.21 -10.97
CA GLU A 226 1.31 5.00 -12.41
C GLU A 226 2.01 6.19 -13.08
N GLU A 227 1.81 7.41 -12.59
CA GLU A 227 2.53 8.60 -13.06
C GLU A 227 4.03 8.49 -12.77
N LEU A 228 4.38 8.20 -11.50
CA LEU A 228 5.76 8.00 -11.07
C LEU A 228 6.42 6.83 -11.80
N LYS A 229 5.69 5.73 -12.00
CA LYS A 229 6.17 4.57 -12.77
C LYS A 229 6.54 4.93 -14.21
N LYS A 230 5.71 5.75 -14.87
CA LYS A 230 5.96 6.20 -16.25
C LYS A 230 7.18 7.11 -16.31
N GLU A 231 7.29 8.07 -15.40
CA GLU A 231 8.45 8.96 -15.31
C GLU A 231 9.74 8.18 -15.06
N ILE A 232 9.73 7.26 -14.09
CA ILE A 232 10.84 6.36 -13.78
C ILE A 232 11.25 5.53 -15.00
N PHE A 233 10.28 4.97 -15.73
CA PHE A 233 10.53 4.16 -16.92
C PHE A 233 11.06 4.97 -18.11
N GLU A 234 10.57 6.20 -18.31
CA GLU A 234 11.09 7.10 -19.34
C GLU A 234 12.52 7.56 -19.01
N TYR A 235 12.75 7.96 -17.76
CA TYR A 235 14.07 8.39 -17.29
C TYR A 235 15.09 7.25 -17.32
N SER A 236 14.74 6.05 -16.87
CA SER A 236 15.64 4.88 -16.91
C SER A 236 16.04 4.52 -18.33
N ARG A 237 15.15 4.76 -19.29
CA ARG A 237 15.44 4.55 -20.71
C ARG A 237 16.43 5.58 -21.22
N LEU A 238 16.36 6.85 -20.79
CA LEU A 238 17.32 7.87 -21.21
C LEU A 238 18.75 7.56 -20.71
N ASP A 239 18.89 7.00 -19.52
CA ASP A 239 20.20 6.60 -18.98
C ASP A 239 20.82 5.40 -19.74
N LYS A 240 19.98 4.46 -20.22
CA LYS A 240 20.44 3.21 -20.87
C LYS A 240 20.39 3.24 -22.40
N LEU A 241 19.65 4.15 -23.02
CA LEU A 241 19.57 4.26 -24.47
C LEU A 241 20.70 5.13 -25.01
N ASP A 242 21.47 4.54 -25.92
CA ASP A 242 22.29 5.30 -26.85
C ASP A 242 21.37 6.22 -27.66
N MET A 243 21.48 7.53 -27.40
CA MET A 243 20.69 8.57 -28.05
C MET A 243 20.82 8.53 -29.58
N GLY A 244 21.95 8.04 -30.10
CA GLY A 244 22.14 7.80 -31.53
C GLY A 244 21.26 6.66 -32.05
N LYS A 245 21.17 5.53 -31.34
CA LYS A 245 20.30 4.41 -31.70
C LYS A 245 18.82 4.74 -31.53
N LEU A 246 18.45 5.53 -30.51
CA LEU A 246 17.07 6.01 -30.34
C LEU A 246 16.66 6.91 -31.51
N ALA A 247 17.52 7.86 -31.91
CA ALA A 247 17.26 8.73 -33.05
C ALA A 247 17.12 7.92 -34.35
N GLN A 248 17.99 6.94 -34.59
CA GLN A 248 17.89 6.02 -35.72
C GLN A 248 16.59 5.22 -35.69
N PHE A 249 16.19 4.68 -34.54
CA PHE A 249 14.94 3.92 -34.40
C PHE A 249 13.69 4.79 -34.60
N LYS A 250 13.66 6.00 -34.03
CA LYS A 250 12.58 6.96 -34.25
C LYS A 250 12.49 7.40 -35.71
N ALA A 251 13.62 7.65 -36.36
CA ALA A 251 13.69 7.95 -37.79
C ALA A 251 13.19 6.77 -38.64
N ALA A 252 13.58 5.54 -38.31
CA ALA A 252 13.10 4.33 -38.97
C ALA A 252 11.57 4.16 -38.82
N LYS A 253 11.03 4.36 -37.60
CA LYS A 253 9.57 4.34 -37.37
C LYS A 253 8.84 5.46 -38.09
N ALA A 254 9.41 6.66 -38.17
CA ALA A 254 8.82 7.76 -38.92
C ALA A 254 8.80 7.47 -40.43
N MET A 255 9.87 6.87 -40.97
CA MET A 255 9.90 6.39 -42.35
C MET A 255 8.89 5.26 -42.59
N GLU A 256 8.76 4.30 -41.67
CA GLU A 256 7.76 3.23 -41.76
C GLU A 256 6.33 3.79 -41.73
N ALA A 257 6.05 4.77 -40.85
CA ALA A 257 4.76 5.45 -40.78
C ALA A 257 4.47 6.31 -42.00
N ALA A 258 5.49 6.95 -42.59
CA ALA A 258 5.36 7.71 -43.84
C ALA A 258 5.12 6.78 -45.04
N ALA A 259 5.82 5.65 -45.12
CA ALA A 259 5.61 4.62 -46.15
C ALA A 259 4.24 3.95 -46.04
N LYS A 260 3.71 3.76 -44.82
CA LYS A 260 2.32 3.29 -44.63
C LYS A 260 1.26 4.34 -45.01
N ASN A 261 1.64 5.60 -45.23
CA ASN A 261 0.77 6.71 -45.61
C ASN A 261 1.07 7.23 -47.03
N GLU A 262 1.40 6.33 -47.97
CA GLU A 262 1.73 6.64 -49.37
C GLU A 262 0.59 7.25 -50.22
N GLY A 263 -0.62 7.42 -49.67
CA GLY A 263 -1.78 7.95 -50.40
C GLY A 263 -2.12 9.43 -50.16
N GLY A 264 -1.42 10.13 -49.26
CA GLY A 264 -1.74 11.51 -48.87
C GLY A 264 -0.85 12.55 -49.54
N THR A 265 -1.44 13.65 -50.00
CA THR A 265 -0.80 14.83 -50.63
C THR A 265 0.37 15.47 -49.87
N ALA A 266 0.70 14.99 -48.67
CA ALA A 266 1.87 15.37 -47.87
C ALA A 266 3.21 14.79 -48.37
N GLY A 267 3.22 13.75 -49.23
CA GLY A 267 4.45 13.16 -49.78
C GLY A 267 5.23 14.07 -50.74
N ALA A 268 4.55 15.04 -51.38
CA ALA A 268 5.16 15.93 -52.36
C ALA A 268 6.06 17.01 -51.73
N GLY A 269 5.79 17.44 -50.49
CA GLY A 269 6.61 18.45 -49.79
C GLY A 269 7.91 17.88 -49.21
N MET A 270 7.91 16.60 -48.83
CA MET A 270 9.04 15.94 -48.18
C MET A 270 10.11 15.46 -49.19
N GLY A 271 9.70 15.13 -50.42
CA GLY A 271 10.62 14.78 -51.52
C GLY A 271 11.49 15.95 -52.00
N MET A 272 11.00 17.18 -51.94
CA MET A 272 11.81 18.37 -52.26
C MET A 272 12.80 18.73 -51.14
N GLY A 273 12.43 18.52 -49.88
CA GLY A 273 13.30 18.80 -48.73
C GLY A 273 14.53 17.89 -48.66
N MET A 274 14.37 16.61 -49.00
CA MET A 274 15.49 15.67 -49.10
C MET A 274 16.35 15.90 -50.35
N GLY A 275 15.77 16.37 -51.47
CA GLY A 275 16.52 16.72 -52.68
C GLY A 275 17.50 17.89 -52.48
N PHE A 276 17.15 18.86 -51.63
CA PHE A 276 18.00 20.01 -51.31
C PHE A 276 19.22 19.64 -50.44
N VAL A 277 19.04 18.73 -49.48
CA VAL A 277 20.14 18.29 -48.59
C VAL A 277 21.17 17.45 -49.36
N LEU A 278 20.72 16.62 -50.31
CA LEU A 278 21.61 15.83 -51.17
C LEU A 278 22.36 16.72 -52.20
N ALA A 279 21.69 17.73 -52.76
CA ALA A 279 22.32 18.67 -53.70
C ALA A 279 23.39 19.55 -53.02
N GLN A 280 23.19 19.95 -51.76
CA GLN A 280 24.16 20.72 -50.99
C GLN A 280 25.40 19.89 -50.61
N GLN A 281 25.22 18.59 -50.36
CA GLN A 281 26.33 17.68 -50.10
C GLN A 281 27.16 17.40 -51.36
N MET A 282 26.56 17.43 -52.55
CA MET A 282 27.27 17.23 -53.82
C MET A 282 27.97 18.50 -54.34
N GLY A 283 27.45 19.69 -53.99
CA GLY A 283 28.06 20.99 -54.34
C GLY A 283 29.40 21.28 -53.64
N ASN A 284 29.63 20.71 -52.46
CA ASN A 284 30.87 20.89 -51.70
C ASN A 284 32.04 19.99 -52.14
N MET A 285 31.84 19.10 -53.11
CA MET A 285 32.89 18.18 -53.57
C MET A 285 33.67 18.68 -54.80
N MET A 286 33.26 19.80 -55.43
CA MET A 286 33.76 20.19 -56.76
C MET A 286 34.57 21.49 -56.83
N ASN A 287 35.20 21.97 -55.74
CA ASN A 287 36.17 23.08 -55.88
C ASN A 287 37.22 23.18 -54.75
N PRO A 288 38.52 22.99 -55.03
CA PRO A 288 39.58 23.44 -54.14
C PRO A 288 40.66 24.25 -54.88
N MET A 289 40.67 25.59 -54.79
CA MET A 289 41.92 26.36 -54.96
C MET A 289 41.81 27.84 -54.53
N ALA A 290 42.85 28.28 -53.78
CA ALA A 290 43.45 29.63 -53.69
C ALA A 290 43.15 30.56 -52.47
N GLY A 291 44.24 30.82 -51.71
CA GLY A 291 44.64 32.08 -51.04
C GLY A 291 43.84 32.52 -49.79
N GLN A 292 44.29 32.40 -48.53
CA GLN A 292 45.43 32.97 -47.78
C GLN A 292 45.23 34.42 -47.26
N GLN A 293 45.33 34.54 -45.91
CA GLN A 293 45.88 35.64 -45.06
C GLN A 293 44.98 36.47 -44.09
N THR A 294 45.29 36.31 -42.77
CA THR A 294 45.33 37.27 -41.60
C THR A 294 44.02 37.87 -41.02
N GLN A 295 43.75 38.03 -39.69
CA GLN A 295 44.48 37.88 -38.41
C GLN A 295 43.49 37.97 -37.19
N ALA A 296 43.72 37.11 -36.18
CA ALA A 296 43.44 37.15 -34.71
C ALA A 296 42.11 37.63 -34.05
N GLN A 297 41.39 36.71 -33.35
CA GLN A 297 40.98 36.85 -31.91
C GLN A 297 40.30 35.59 -31.32
N ALA A 298 40.61 35.33 -30.03
CA ALA A 298 40.04 34.50 -28.94
C ALA A 298 39.02 33.34 -29.16
N PRO A 299 39.07 32.26 -28.35
CA PRO A 299 38.34 31.02 -28.60
C PRO A 299 36.91 31.04 -28.04
N GLN A 300 35.92 30.83 -28.92
CA GLN A 300 34.52 30.58 -28.53
C GLN A 300 33.98 29.40 -29.34
N ASN A 301 33.85 28.25 -28.67
CA ASN A 301 33.31 27.00 -29.22
C ASN A 301 31.81 27.15 -29.47
N ASN A 302 31.43 27.26 -30.74
CA ASN A 302 30.06 27.11 -31.23
C ASN A 302 29.78 25.62 -31.50
N ALA A 303 28.93 25.03 -30.67
CA ALA A 303 28.29 23.74 -30.93
C ALA A 303 27.05 23.96 -31.81
N GLY A 304 27.00 23.24 -32.93
CA GLY A 304 25.86 23.20 -33.85
C GLY A 304 24.62 22.55 -33.24
N THR A 305 23.48 23.05 -33.65
CA THR A 305 22.18 23.03 -32.98
C THR A 305 21.43 21.68 -33.04
N PRO A 306 20.83 21.23 -31.92
CA PRO A 306 19.93 20.07 -31.85
C PRO A 306 18.52 20.39 -32.39
N PRO A 307 17.69 19.38 -32.70
CA PRO A 307 16.31 19.57 -33.16
C PRO A 307 15.47 20.29 -32.09
N ALA A 308 14.64 21.24 -32.54
CA ALA A 308 13.90 22.14 -31.67
C ALA A 308 12.93 21.40 -30.73
N LEU A 309 13.16 21.57 -29.43
CA LEU A 309 12.20 21.26 -28.37
C LEU A 309 10.88 22.01 -28.62
N PRO A 310 9.72 21.50 -28.13
CA PRO A 310 8.50 22.31 -28.12
C PRO A 310 8.78 23.60 -27.36
N VAL A 311 8.69 24.73 -28.06
CA VAL A 311 8.93 26.05 -27.47
C VAL A 311 7.80 26.29 -26.47
N GLN A 312 8.11 26.22 -25.17
CA GLN A 312 7.15 26.55 -24.14
C GLN A 312 6.69 27.99 -24.34
N THR A 313 5.38 28.22 -24.45
CA THR A 313 4.79 29.55 -24.61
C THR A 313 5.17 30.41 -23.41
N GLN A 314 5.91 31.49 -23.67
CA GLN A 314 6.33 32.46 -22.66
C GLN A 314 5.40 33.68 -22.69
N TYR A 315 5.06 34.17 -21.50
CA TYR A 315 4.21 35.33 -21.30
C TYR A 315 5.00 36.46 -20.64
N TYR A 316 4.70 37.68 -21.04
CA TYR A 316 5.07 38.90 -20.35
C TYR A 316 3.80 39.49 -19.70
N TYR A 317 3.95 40.16 -18.57
CA TYR A 317 2.87 40.79 -17.84
C TYR A 317 3.26 42.19 -17.37
N ALA A 318 2.28 43.07 -17.20
CA ALA A 318 2.51 44.41 -16.66
C ALA A 318 2.18 44.46 -15.16
N VAL A 319 3.11 44.95 -14.36
CA VAL A 319 2.93 45.22 -12.93
C VAL A 319 3.37 46.66 -12.65
N ASN A 320 2.51 47.46 -12.02
CA ASN A 320 2.78 48.88 -11.74
C ASN A 320 3.22 49.71 -12.98
N GLY A 321 2.70 49.37 -14.17
CA GLY A 321 3.04 50.05 -15.42
C GLY A 321 4.40 49.66 -16.03
N GLN A 322 5.11 48.68 -15.45
CA GLN A 322 6.35 48.13 -15.98
C GLN A 322 6.14 46.71 -16.50
N GLN A 323 6.81 46.39 -17.62
CA GLN A 323 6.85 45.05 -18.18
C GLN A 323 7.72 44.13 -17.32
N ALA A 324 7.21 42.94 -17.04
CA ALA A 324 7.89 41.84 -16.36
C ALA A 324 7.71 40.53 -17.16
N GLY A 325 8.65 39.59 -16.97
CA GLY A 325 8.74 38.34 -17.73
C GLY A 325 10.06 38.23 -18.52
N PRO A 326 10.22 37.18 -19.35
CA PRO A 326 9.22 36.15 -19.67
C PRO A 326 8.98 35.16 -18.53
N VAL A 327 7.74 34.68 -18.38
CA VAL A 327 7.33 33.65 -17.42
C VAL A 327 6.52 32.55 -18.10
N THR A 328 6.50 31.35 -17.51
CA THR A 328 5.62 30.26 -17.95
C THR A 328 4.19 30.49 -17.45
N ILE A 329 3.24 29.74 -18.02
CA ILE A 329 1.83 29.80 -17.60
C ILE A 329 1.64 29.44 -16.12
N ASP A 330 2.47 28.57 -15.56
CA ASP A 330 2.36 28.15 -14.16
C ASP A 330 2.85 29.23 -13.20
N VAL A 331 3.88 29.98 -13.59
CA VAL A 331 4.29 31.18 -12.82
C VAL A 331 3.23 32.27 -12.91
N LEU A 332 2.56 32.41 -14.07
CA LEU A 332 1.45 33.35 -14.23
C LEU A 332 0.24 32.97 -13.33
N LYS A 333 -0.06 31.66 -13.16
CA LYS A 333 -1.05 31.15 -12.19
C LYS A 333 -0.71 31.57 -10.76
N ASP A 334 0.54 31.34 -10.36
CA ASP A 334 1.01 31.64 -9.01
C ASP A 334 0.94 33.15 -8.71
N LEU A 335 1.33 33.99 -9.68
CA LEU A 335 1.21 35.46 -9.57
C LEU A 335 -0.25 35.91 -9.42
N PHE A 336 -1.19 35.27 -10.13
CA PHE A 336 -2.62 35.57 -10.00
C PHE A 336 -3.18 35.11 -8.64
N ALA A 337 -2.80 33.91 -8.18
CA ALA A 337 -3.20 33.39 -6.87
C ALA A 337 -2.68 34.25 -5.71
N LYS A 338 -1.45 34.77 -5.84
CA LYS A 338 -0.83 35.73 -4.90
C LYS A 338 -1.34 37.16 -5.02
N ARG A 339 -2.31 37.42 -5.93
CA ARG A 339 -2.86 38.75 -6.22
C ARG A 339 -1.84 39.78 -6.69
N ALA A 340 -0.69 39.33 -7.20
CA ALA A 340 0.34 40.19 -7.79
C ALA A 340 -0.10 40.71 -9.18
N ILE A 341 -0.95 39.93 -9.86
CA ILE A 341 -1.69 40.31 -11.06
C ILE A 341 -3.18 40.00 -10.86
N ASN A 342 -4.04 40.62 -11.67
CA ASN A 342 -5.49 40.42 -11.61
C ASN A 342 -6.07 40.28 -13.04
N LYS A 343 -7.40 40.13 -13.14
CA LYS A 343 -8.10 39.92 -14.42
C LYS A 343 -7.91 41.04 -15.45
N ASP A 344 -7.60 42.25 -14.97
CA ASP A 344 -7.39 43.45 -15.78
C ASP A 344 -5.89 43.73 -16.02
N SER A 345 -4.98 42.91 -15.46
CA SER A 345 -3.55 43.00 -15.74
C SER A 345 -3.27 42.72 -17.21
N LEU A 346 -2.46 43.59 -17.83
CA LEU A 346 -2.04 43.42 -19.22
C LEU A 346 -1.03 42.29 -19.33
N VAL A 347 -1.24 41.41 -20.31
CA VAL A 347 -0.38 40.30 -20.66
C VAL A 347 -0.13 40.29 -22.17
N TRP A 348 1.03 39.76 -22.56
CA TRP A 348 1.41 39.60 -23.95
C TRP A 348 2.24 38.34 -24.13
N LYS A 349 2.06 37.63 -25.25
CA LYS A 349 2.92 36.53 -25.67
C LYS A 349 3.30 36.71 -27.13
N GLN A 350 4.36 36.01 -27.54
CA GLN A 350 4.76 35.95 -28.94
C GLN A 350 3.59 35.46 -29.81
N GLY A 351 3.21 36.27 -30.80
CA GLY A 351 2.07 36.02 -31.68
C GLY A 351 0.80 36.85 -31.38
N MET A 352 0.81 37.70 -30.34
CA MET A 352 -0.26 38.69 -30.11
C MET A 352 0.10 40.04 -30.76
N ASP A 353 -0.89 40.70 -31.38
CA ASP A 353 -0.68 42.01 -32.03
C ASP A 353 -0.45 43.15 -31.02
N ASN A 354 -1.11 43.09 -29.86
CA ASN A 354 -1.03 44.10 -28.80
C ASN A 354 -1.12 43.44 -27.42
N TRP A 355 -0.71 44.15 -26.37
CA TRP A 355 -1.00 43.78 -24.99
C TRP A 355 -2.51 43.73 -24.76
N ALA A 356 -2.99 42.67 -24.12
CA ALA A 356 -4.41 42.49 -23.79
C ALA A 356 -4.59 42.21 -22.30
N ALA A 357 -5.74 42.54 -21.73
CA ALA A 357 -6.03 42.16 -20.35
C ALA A 357 -6.13 40.62 -20.24
N LEU A 358 -5.69 40.06 -19.12
CA LEU A 358 -5.67 38.62 -18.87
C LEU A 358 -7.02 37.94 -19.15
N LYS A 359 -8.14 38.61 -18.85
CA LYS A 359 -9.51 38.13 -19.14
C LYS A 359 -9.87 38.03 -20.62
N ASP A 360 -9.19 38.79 -21.47
CA ASP A 360 -9.47 38.89 -22.91
C ASP A 360 -8.59 37.91 -23.72
N VAL A 361 -7.61 37.26 -23.07
CA VAL A 361 -6.78 36.22 -23.68
C VAL A 361 -7.46 34.86 -23.51
N ASP A 362 -7.98 34.29 -24.60
CA ASP A 362 -8.83 33.09 -24.60
C ASP A 362 -8.22 31.90 -23.83
N GLU A 363 -6.94 31.62 -24.05
CA GLU A 363 -6.23 30.52 -23.40
C GLU A 363 -5.97 30.75 -21.90
N LEU A 364 -6.16 31.96 -21.38
CA LEU A 364 -5.94 32.33 -19.98
C LEU A 364 -7.26 32.53 -19.22
N LYS A 365 -8.42 32.44 -19.89
CA LYS A 365 -9.74 32.58 -19.26
C LYS A 365 -10.01 31.55 -18.16
N PHE A 366 -9.34 30.40 -18.19
CA PHE A 366 -9.44 29.39 -17.14
C PHE A 366 -8.95 29.91 -15.77
N PHE A 367 -8.09 30.94 -15.72
CA PHE A 367 -7.68 31.58 -14.46
C PHE A 367 -8.85 32.22 -13.70
N LEU A 368 -9.94 32.55 -14.40
CA LEU A 368 -11.07 33.30 -13.85
C LEU A 368 -12.16 32.42 -13.22
N GLY A 369 -11.92 31.11 -13.09
CA GLY A 369 -12.81 30.19 -12.35
C GLY A 369 -14.12 29.83 -13.06
N GLY A 370 -14.18 29.99 -14.39
CA GLY A 370 -15.40 29.84 -15.19
C GLY A 370 -15.70 28.44 -15.75
N SER A 371 -15.21 27.36 -15.14
CA SER A 371 -15.51 25.99 -15.58
C SER A 371 -16.06 25.14 -14.45
N THR A 372 -17.23 25.52 -13.95
CA THR A 372 -18.11 24.55 -13.27
C THR A 372 -18.62 23.56 -14.33
N PRO A 373 -18.48 22.24 -14.13
CA PRO A 373 -19.03 21.25 -15.06
C PRO A 373 -20.55 21.45 -15.20
N PRO A 374 -21.13 21.22 -16.40
CA PRO A 374 -22.58 21.29 -16.57
C PRO A 374 -23.27 20.28 -15.62
N PRO A 375 -24.42 20.62 -15.02
CA PRO A 375 -25.15 19.72 -14.16
C PRO A 375 -25.52 18.43 -14.92
N LEU A 376 -25.42 17.30 -14.22
CA LEU A 376 -25.75 15.98 -14.78
C LEU A 376 -27.20 15.98 -15.31
N PRO A 377 -27.45 15.43 -16.51
CA PRO A 377 -28.81 15.23 -16.98
C PRO A 377 -29.52 14.24 -16.04
N ASN A 378 -30.51 14.75 -15.30
CA ASN A 378 -31.41 14.07 -14.37
C ASN A 378 -30.78 13.58 -13.05
N ALA A 379 -31.02 14.35 -11.99
CA ALA A 379 -31.17 13.87 -10.63
C ALA A 379 -32.50 14.39 -10.07
#